data_AF-A0A1G7Q3N1-F1
#
_entry.id   AF-A0A1G7Q3N1-F1
#
_cell.length_a   1.000
_cell.length_b   1.000
_cell.length_c   1.000
_cell.angle_alpha   90.00
_cell.angle_beta   90.00
_cell.angle_gamma   90.00
#
_symmetry.space_group_name_H-M   'P 1'
#
loop_
_entity.id
_entity.type
_entity.pdbx_description
1 polymer ?
#
loop_
_entity_poly.entity_id
_entity_poly.type
_entity_poly.pdbx_seq_one_letter_code
_entity_poly.pdbx_strand_id
1 'polypeptide(L)'
;MGFIDKFFKKQKTEAQPQDNERIQAIQHAINIMENADSESTEEIIENINQFTKDKHIARELYCLIPSSYCRLIIREVTYSNELITMSPDGSQKMDLISNHQLYNLIQDVLIHKFNGEIDNDKIQTILFQSAEFNAINNALNNGSALEDLMTGPLVILASDNL
;
A
#
# COMPACT_ATOMS: atom_id res chain seq x y z
N MET A 1 -33.32 8.73 16.41
CA MET A 1 -32.64 7.41 16.39
C MET A 1 -32.47 7.02 14.94
N GLY A 2 -31.32 7.37 14.38
CA GLY A 2 -31.11 7.54 12.95
C GLY A 2 -30.69 6.26 12.23
N PHE A 3 -31.07 6.19 10.95
CA PHE A 3 -30.77 5.14 9.97
C PHE A 3 -29.29 4.71 9.89
N ILE A 4 -28.38 5.56 10.36
CA ILE A 4 -26.94 5.33 10.45
C ILE A 4 -26.62 4.13 11.37
N ASP A 5 -27.34 3.99 12.49
CA ASP A 5 -27.07 2.96 13.49
C ASP A 5 -27.42 1.54 12.99
N LYS A 6 -28.33 1.44 12.00
CA LYS A 6 -28.66 0.19 11.29
C LYS A 6 -27.67 -0.14 10.16
N PHE A 7 -27.00 0.86 9.59
CA PHE A 7 -26.00 0.67 8.55
C PHE A 7 -24.68 0.21 9.16
N PHE A 8 -24.27 0.78 10.29
CA PHE A 8 -23.09 0.37 11.04
C PHE A 8 -23.26 -0.96 11.78
N LYS A 9 -24.47 -1.33 12.21
CA LYS A 9 -24.73 -2.66 12.81
C LYS A 9 -24.69 -3.83 11.82
N LYS A 10 -24.72 -3.59 10.51
CA LYS A 10 -24.68 -4.64 9.48
C LYS A 10 -23.26 -5.00 9.02
N GLN A 11 -22.23 -4.28 9.46
CA GLN A 11 -20.83 -4.56 9.09
C GLN A 11 -20.00 -5.25 10.18
N LYS A 12 -20.64 -5.78 11.24
CA LYS A 12 -20.05 -6.92 11.95
C LYS A 12 -20.29 -8.19 11.13
N THR A 13 -19.76 -8.21 9.92
CA THR A 13 -19.57 -9.46 9.18
C THR A 13 -18.33 -10.07 9.78
N GLU A 14 -18.45 -11.27 10.34
CA GLU A 14 -17.31 -12.05 10.81
C GLU A 14 -16.28 -12.11 9.67
N ALA A 15 -15.13 -11.47 9.86
CA ALA A 15 -14.06 -11.47 8.86
C ALA A 15 -13.68 -12.93 8.56
N GLN A 16 -13.68 -13.30 7.27
CA GLN A 16 -13.36 -14.67 6.88
C GLN A 16 -11.94 -15.03 7.36
N PRO A 17 -11.65 -16.30 7.69
CA PRO A 17 -10.33 -16.71 8.18
C PRO A 17 -9.16 -16.25 7.28
N GLN A 18 -9.38 -16.28 5.96
CA GLN A 18 -8.42 -15.83 4.95
C GLN A 18 -8.15 -14.31 5.01
N ASP A 19 -9.17 -13.50 5.31
CA ASP A 19 -8.99 -12.05 5.46
C ASP A 19 -8.21 -11.74 6.74
N ASN A 20 -8.41 -12.51 7.82
CA ASN A 20 -7.64 -12.35 9.05
C ASN A 20 -6.15 -12.65 8.84
N GLU A 21 -5.80 -13.70 8.10
CA GLU A 21 -4.40 -14.02 7.76
C GLU A 21 -3.78 -12.90 6.90
N ARG A 22 -4.52 -12.38 5.91
CA ARG A 22 -4.07 -11.26 5.07
C ARG A 22 -3.88 -9.98 5.88
N ILE A 23 -4.78 -9.67 6.80
CA ILE A 23 -4.67 -8.51 7.70
C ILE A 23 -3.43 -8.65 8.59
N GLN A 24 -3.17 -9.84 9.13
CA GLN A 24 -1.96 -10.09 9.92
C GLN A 24 -0.69 -9.91 9.07
N ALA A 25 -0.69 -10.39 7.83
CA ALA A 25 0.41 -10.18 6.89
C ALA A 25 0.65 -8.69 6.60
N ILE A 26 -0.41 -7.91 6.37
CA ILE A 26 -0.32 -6.46 6.16
C ILE A 26 0.25 -5.77 7.40
N GLN A 27 -0.27 -6.08 8.59
CA GLN A 27 0.21 -5.50 9.85
C GLN A 27 1.68 -5.84 10.12
N HIS A 28 2.07 -7.08 9.84
CA HIS A 28 3.45 -7.51 9.99
C HIS A 28 4.38 -6.79 9.01
N ALA A 29 3.96 -6.67 7.74
CA ALA A 29 4.71 -5.95 6.72
C ALA A 29 4.87 -4.46 7.06
N ILE A 30 3.80 -3.80 7.55
CA ILE A 30 3.89 -2.44 8.08
C ILE A 30 4.93 -2.37 9.20
N ASN A 31 4.87 -3.26 10.19
CA ASN A 31 5.83 -3.25 11.28
C ASN A 31 7.28 -3.45 10.79
N ILE A 32 7.52 -4.30 9.78
CA ILE A 32 8.85 -4.42 9.19
C ILE A 32 9.28 -3.09 8.56
N MET A 33 8.44 -2.46 7.74
CA MET A 33 8.78 -1.21 7.06
C MET A 33 8.94 -0.03 8.01
N GLU A 34 8.18 0.04 9.11
CA GLU A 34 8.30 1.10 10.13
C GLU A 34 9.65 1.08 10.85
N ASN A 35 10.26 -0.09 10.96
CA ASN A 35 11.53 -0.29 11.66
C ASN A 35 12.69 -0.56 10.70
N ALA A 36 12.46 -0.41 9.39
CA ALA A 36 13.52 -0.51 8.39
C ALA A 36 14.42 0.72 8.52
N ASP A 37 15.73 0.53 8.66
CA ASP A 37 16.69 1.63 8.83
C ASP A 37 17.61 1.72 7.63
N SER A 38 18.59 0.82 7.55
CA SER A 38 19.56 0.74 6.45
C SER A 38 19.36 -0.48 5.55
N GLU A 39 18.26 -1.21 5.70
CA GLU A 39 17.98 -2.37 4.87
C GLU A 39 17.72 -1.97 3.41
N SER A 40 18.24 -2.80 2.50
CA SER A 40 17.90 -2.74 1.09
C SER A 40 16.45 -3.16 0.83
N THR A 41 15.92 -2.73 -0.32
CA THR A 41 14.59 -3.17 -0.81
C THR A 41 14.44 -4.69 -0.76
N GLU A 42 15.46 -5.43 -1.20
CA GLU A 42 15.46 -6.89 -1.22
C GLU A 42 15.41 -7.50 0.19
N GLU A 43 16.12 -6.91 1.16
CA GLU A 43 16.10 -7.37 2.56
C GLU A 43 14.73 -7.14 3.20
N ILE A 44 14.10 -5.98 2.97
CA ILE A 44 12.75 -5.69 3.46
C ILE A 44 11.75 -6.69 2.88
N ILE A 45 11.79 -6.94 1.56
CA ILE A 45 10.93 -7.92 0.90
C ILE A 45 11.16 -9.32 1.47
N GLU A 46 12.40 -9.71 1.72
CA GLU A 46 12.71 -11.03 2.30
C GLU A 46 12.19 -11.16 3.73
N ASN A 47 12.32 -10.11 4.55
CA ASN A 47 11.77 -10.08 5.91
C ASN A 47 10.24 -10.24 5.89
N ILE A 48 9.55 -9.60 4.93
CA ILE A 48 8.10 -9.78 4.75
C ILE A 48 7.79 -11.22 4.31
N ASN A 49 8.57 -11.77 3.37
CA ASN A 49 8.44 -13.12 2.86
C ASN A 49 8.60 -14.20 3.95
N GLN A 50 9.44 -13.97 4.94
CA GLN A 50 9.59 -14.90 6.08
C GLN A 50 8.27 -15.08 6.85
N PHE A 51 7.39 -14.09 6.85
CA PHE A 51 6.06 -14.21 7.47
C PHE A 51 5.01 -14.71 6.47
N THR A 52 4.92 -14.13 5.28
CA THR A 52 3.88 -14.47 4.30
C THR A 52 4.06 -15.87 3.70
N LYS A 53 5.30 -16.39 3.69
CA LYS A 53 5.71 -17.60 2.97
C LYS A 53 5.37 -17.56 1.48
N ASP A 54 5.16 -16.36 0.95
CA ASP A 54 4.82 -16.09 -0.42
C ASP A 54 5.55 -14.81 -0.86
N LYS A 55 6.54 -15.00 -1.73
CA LYS A 55 7.41 -13.93 -2.24
C LYS A 55 6.64 -12.95 -3.12
N HIS A 56 5.58 -13.41 -3.78
CA HIS A 56 4.75 -12.52 -4.60
C HIS A 56 3.97 -11.58 -3.69
N ILE A 57 3.29 -12.12 -2.68
CA ILE A 57 2.55 -11.31 -1.71
C ILE A 57 3.50 -10.36 -0.98
N ALA A 58 4.71 -10.81 -0.61
CA ALA A 58 5.70 -9.93 0.02
C ALA A 58 6.08 -8.73 -0.84
N ARG A 59 6.31 -8.95 -2.15
CA ARG A 59 6.59 -7.87 -3.11
C ARG A 59 5.41 -6.94 -3.33
N GLU A 60 4.19 -7.48 -3.45
CA GLU A 60 2.99 -6.65 -3.57
C GLU A 60 2.79 -5.78 -2.33
N LEU A 61 2.94 -6.35 -1.12
CA LEU A 61 2.86 -5.60 0.14
C LEU A 61 3.91 -4.48 0.17
N TYR A 62 5.16 -4.77 -0.22
CA TYR A 62 6.23 -3.78 -0.31
C TYR A 62 5.91 -2.64 -1.28
N CYS A 63 5.27 -2.93 -2.41
CA CYS A 63 4.88 -1.88 -3.36
C CYS A 63 3.67 -1.08 -2.86
N LEU A 64 2.62 -1.77 -2.41
CA LEU A 64 1.31 -1.17 -2.17
C LEU A 64 1.22 -0.44 -0.83
N ILE A 65 1.92 -0.88 0.23
CA ILE A 65 1.84 -0.24 1.54
C ILE A 65 2.42 1.19 1.50
N PRO A 66 3.67 1.43 1.07
CA PRO A 66 4.23 2.79 1.01
C PRO A 66 3.41 3.72 0.11
N SER A 67 2.94 3.22 -1.04
CA SER A 67 2.04 3.97 -1.92
C SER A 67 0.70 4.32 -1.27
N SER A 68 0.12 3.40 -0.50
CA SER A 68 -1.10 3.66 0.24
C SER A 68 -0.92 4.74 1.31
N TYR A 69 0.22 4.75 2.01
CA TYR A 69 0.58 5.83 2.93
C TYR A 69 0.70 7.17 2.20
N CYS A 70 1.44 7.20 1.09
CA CYS A 70 1.64 8.40 0.29
C CYS A 70 0.31 9.02 -0.14
N ARG A 71 -0.56 8.21 -0.76
CA ARG A 71 -1.89 8.62 -1.25
C ARG A 71 -2.84 9.09 -0.15
N LEU A 72 -2.72 8.54 1.06
CA LEU A 72 -3.57 8.93 2.19
C LEU A 72 -3.17 10.30 2.79
N ILE A 73 -1.86 10.57 2.83
CA ILE A 73 -1.25 11.74 3.47
C ILE A 73 -1.22 12.94 2.52
N ILE A 74 -0.80 12.76 1.28
CA ILE A 74 -0.64 13.85 0.30
C ILE A 74 -1.87 13.82 -0.60
N ARG A 75 -2.88 14.66 -0.33
CA ARG A 75 -4.20 14.56 -0.99
C ARG A 75 -4.38 15.50 -2.17
N GLU A 76 -3.48 16.45 -2.29
CA GLU A 76 -3.49 17.51 -3.30
C GLU A 76 -3.05 16.98 -4.68
N VAL A 77 -2.32 15.86 -4.72
CA VAL A 77 -1.85 15.22 -5.95
C VAL A 77 -2.99 14.42 -6.61
N THR A 78 -3.08 14.48 -7.94
CA THR A 78 -4.00 13.64 -8.70
C THR A 78 -3.39 12.27 -8.97
N TYR A 79 -3.80 11.25 -8.22
CA TYR A 79 -3.28 9.89 -8.39
C TYR A 79 -3.97 9.12 -9.50
N SER A 80 -3.19 8.36 -10.28
CA SER A 80 -3.77 7.37 -11.20
C SER A 80 -4.48 6.24 -10.44
N ASN A 81 -5.66 5.86 -10.93
CA ASN A 81 -6.38 4.66 -10.49
C ASN A 81 -6.00 3.42 -11.31
N GLU A 82 -5.00 3.51 -12.18
CA GLU A 82 -4.53 2.39 -13.00
C GLU A 82 -3.44 1.60 -12.25
N LEU A 83 -3.50 0.28 -12.41
CA LEU A 83 -2.53 -0.68 -11.92
C LEU A 83 -2.03 -1.52 -13.09
N ILE A 84 -0.72 -1.53 -13.31
CA ILE A 84 -0.04 -2.37 -14.28
C ILE A 84 0.54 -3.57 -13.53
N THR A 85 0.10 -4.76 -13.92
CA THR A 85 0.75 -6.02 -13.53
C THR A 85 1.72 -6.43 -14.64
N MET A 86 3.00 -6.51 -14.32
CA MET A 86 4.05 -6.89 -15.26
C MET A 86 4.47 -8.34 -15.02
N SER A 87 4.31 -9.17 -16.04
CA SER A 87 4.70 -10.57 -16.04
C SER A 87 6.21 -10.74 -16.23
N PRO A 88 6.80 -11.89 -15.83
CA PRO A 88 8.22 -12.17 -16.04
C PRO A 88 8.67 -12.17 -17.51
N ASP A 89 7.75 -12.48 -18.45
CA ASP A 89 7.99 -12.44 -19.89
C ASP A 89 7.94 -11.02 -20.49
N GLY A 90 7.70 -10.00 -19.65
CA GLY A 90 7.57 -8.61 -20.04
C GLY A 90 6.17 -8.21 -20.51
N SER A 91 5.22 -9.15 -20.58
CA SER A 91 3.81 -8.81 -20.87
C SER A 91 3.22 -7.96 -19.74
N GLN A 92 2.29 -7.09 -20.09
CA GLN A 92 1.66 -6.17 -19.16
C GLN A 92 0.14 -6.32 -19.22
N LYS A 93 -0.49 -6.36 -18.05
CA LYS A 93 -1.93 -6.27 -17.89
C LYS A 93 -2.26 -5.00 -17.13
N MET A 94 -3.17 -4.19 -17.68
CA MET A 94 -3.71 -3.02 -17.00
C MET A 94 -5.06 -3.37 -16.37
N ASP A 95 -5.26 -2.94 -15.12
CA ASP A 95 -6.51 -3.00 -14.38
C ASP A 95 -6.67 -1.71 -13.56
N LEU A 96 -7.78 -1.59 -12.82
CA LEU A 96 -7.97 -0.53 -11.84
C LEU A 96 -7.40 -0.96 -10.49
N ILE A 97 -6.63 -0.10 -9.82
CA ILE A 97 -6.13 -0.38 -8.47
C ILE A 97 -7.28 -0.54 -7.46
N SER A 98 -8.41 0.13 -7.68
CA SER A 98 -9.63 -0.05 -6.90
C SER A 98 -10.21 -1.46 -6.96
N ASN A 99 -9.87 -2.25 -7.99
CA ASN A 99 -10.27 -3.65 -8.11
C ASN A 99 -9.29 -4.60 -7.39
N HIS A 100 -8.12 -4.12 -6.95
CA HIS A 100 -7.09 -4.95 -6.36
C HIS A 100 -7.41 -5.27 -4.90
N GLN A 101 -7.74 -6.54 -4.61
CA GLN A 101 -8.20 -6.97 -3.27
C GLN A 101 -7.21 -6.62 -2.16
N LEU A 102 -5.91 -6.89 -2.36
CA LEU A 102 -4.91 -6.62 -1.35
C LEU A 102 -4.75 -5.11 -1.08
N TYR A 103 -4.91 -4.28 -2.12
CA TYR A 103 -4.85 -2.82 -1.97
C TYR A 103 -6.02 -2.33 -1.11
N ASN A 104 -7.23 -2.80 -1.38
CA ASN A 104 -8.41 -2.44 -0.60
C ASN A 104 -8.28 -2.86 0.89
N LEU A 105 -7.77 -4.07 1.15
CA LEU A 105 -7.49 -4.51 2.52
C LEU A 105 -6.42 -3.66 3.22
N ILE A 106 -5.37 -3.23 2.50
CA ILE A 106 -4.38 -2.30 3.05
C ILE A 106 -5.06 -0.98 3.44
N GLN A 107 -5.90 -0.40 2.57
CA GLN A 107 -6.62 0.84 2.86
C GLN A 107 -7.45 0.73 4.15
N ASP A 108 -8.18 -0.37 4.33
CA ASP A 108 -8.96 -0.62 5.55
C ASP A 108 -8.06 -0.66 6.80
N VAL A 109 -6.93 -1.39 6.75
CA VAL A 109 -5.96 -1.46 7.85
C VAL A 109 -5.38 -0.09 8.18
N LEU A 110 -5.04 0.71 7.16
CA LEU A 110 -4.46 2.04 7.36
C LEU A 110 -5.46 3.03 7.96
N ILE A 111 -6.72 3.04 7.52
CA ILE A 111 -7.75 3.91 8.10
C ILE A 111 -7.86 3.67 9.62
N HIS A 112 -7.81 2.42 10.06
CA HIS A 112 -7.81 2.12 11.50
C HIS A 112 -6.52 2.58 12.21
N LYS A 113 -5.36 2.42 11.58
CA LYS A 113 -4.07 2.83 12.15
C LYS A 113 -3.95 4.35 12.30
N PHE A 114 -4.39 5.13 11.31
CA PHE A 114 -4.35 6.59 11.32
C PHE A 114 -5.40 7.24 12.24
N ASN A 115 -6.37 6.48 12.75
CA ASN A 115 -7.30 6.95 13.78
C ASN A 115 -6.70 6.86 15.21
N GLY A 116 -5.51 6.27 15.37
CA GLY A 116 -4.82 6.11 16.64
C GLY A 116 -3.70 7.13 16.87
N GLU A 117 -2.83 6.83 17.83
CA GLU A 117 -1.57 7.58 18.02
C GLU A 117 -0.64 7.31 16.83
N ILE A 118 -0.12 8.40 16.25
CA ILE A 118 0.72 8.36 15.07
C ILE A 118 2.16 8.71 15.45
N ASP A 119 3.08 7.84 15.06
CA ASP A 119 4.52 8.08 15.14
C ASP A 119 5.02 8.60 13.78
N ASN A 120 5.36 9.89 13.73
CA ASN A 120 5.75 10.56 12.49
C ASN A 120 7.05 10.00 11.90
N ASP A 121 7.98 9.55 12.73
CA ASP A 121 9.27 9.04 12.26
C ASP A 121 9.03 7.71 11.52
N LYS A 122 8.18 6.83 12.08
CA LYS A 122 7.77 5.59 11.42
C LYS A 122 7.01 5.82 10.11
N ILE A 123 6.15 6.85 10.08
CA ILE A 123 5.47 7.24 8.83
C ILE A 123 6.49 7.66 7.78
N GLN A 124 7.47 8.50 8.16
CA GLN A 124 8.49 8.97 7.22
C GLN A 124 9.32 7.80 6.68
N THR A 125 9.72 6.86 7.54
CA THR A 125 10.43 5.64 7.12
C THR A 125 9.68 4.88 6.04
N ILE A 126 8.36 4.72 6.19
CA ILE A 126 7.53 4.07 5.16
C ILE A 126 7.45 4.94 3.90
N LEU A 127 7.23 6.25 4.02
CA LEU A 127 7.09 7.14 2.87
C LEU A 127 8.32 7.14 1.97
N PHE A 128 9.53 7.11 2.54
CA PHE A 128 10.77 7.07 1.75
C PHE A 128 10.94 5.80 0.90
N GLN A 129 10.21 4.73 1.22
CA GLN A 129 10.16 3.50 0.42
C GLN A 129 9.17 3.61 -0.77
N SER A 130 8.31 4.64 -0.80
CA SER A 130 7.31 4.81 -1.87
C SER A 130 7.92 5.44 -3.13
N ALA A 131 7.78 4.75 -4.26
CA ALA A 131 8.13 5.29 -5.56
C ALA A 131 7.30 6.55 -5.90
N GLU A 132 6.03 6.59 -5.51
CA GLU A 132 5.15 7.75 -5.72
C GLU A 132 5.60 8.95 -4.88
N PHE A 133 5.91 8.73 -3.59
CA PHE A 133 6.43 9.79 -2.73
C PHE A 133 7.76 10.35 -3.29
N ASN A 134 8.66 9.47 -3.71
CA ASN A 134 9.94 9.88 -4.29
C ASN A 134 9.74 10.69 -5.57
N ALA A 135 8.81 10.31 -6.43
CA ALA A 135 8.47 11.06 -7.64
C ALA A 135 7.87 12.44 -7.32
N ILE A 136 6.94 12.50 -6.36
CA ILE A 136 6.33 13.76 -5.88
C ILE A 136 7.41 14.68 -5.30
N ASN A 137 8.23 14.16 -4.37
CA ASN A 137 9.30 14.92 -3.74
C ASN A 137 10.30 15.47 -4.77
N ASN A 138 10.66 14.68 -5.78
CA ASN A 138 11.52 15.14 -6.87
C ASN A 138 10.87 16.28 -7.68
N ALA A 139 9.57 16.19 -7.98
CA ALA A 139 8.86 17.24 -8.71
C ALA A 139 8.78 18.54 -7.89
N LEU A 140 8.48 18.45 -6.60
CA LEU A 140 8.46 19.61 -5.69
C LEU A 140 9.82 20.29 -5.59
N ASN A 141 10.89 19.51 -5.48
CA ASN A 141 12.26 20.05 -5.47
C ASN A 141 12.66 20.75 -6.78
N ASN A 142 11.95 20.45 -7.88
CA ASN A 142 12.11 21.11 -9.17
C ASN A 142 11.15 22.29 -9.37
N GLY A 143 10.43 22.71 -8.33
CA GLY A 143 9.57 23.90 -8.33
C GLY A 143 8.12 23.66 -8.75
N SER A 144 7.69 22.40 -8.89
CA SER A 144 6.26 22.09 -9.08
C SER A 144 5.46 22.35 -7.80
N ALA A 145 4.17 22.66 -7.95
CA ALA A 145 3.20 22.69 -6.85
C ALA A 145 2.46 21.36 -6.77
N LEU A 146 2.01 20.96 -5.56
CA LEU A 146 1.36 19.66 -5.34
C LEU A 146 0.10 19.47 -6.19
N GLU A 147 -0.73 20.52 -6.27
CA GLU A 147 -2.00 20.55 -6.98
C GLU A 147 -1.87 20.37 -8.50
N ASP A 148 -0.68 20.63 -9.06
CA ASP A 148 -0.39 20.46 -10.48
C ASP A 148 0.17 19.06 -10.80
N LEU A 149 0.46 18.24 -9.78
CA LEU A 149 1.05 16.93 -9.98
C LEU A 149 0.00 15.86 -10.29
N MET A 150 0.37 15.00 -11.23
CA MET A 150 -0.36 13.78 -11.57
C MET A 150 0.59 12.58 -11.52
N THR A 151 0.19 11.48 -10.91
CA THR A 151 1.00 10.25 -10.92
C THR A 151 0.62 9.33 -12.07
N GLY A 152 1.59 8.56 -12.56
CA GLY A 152 1.34 7.45 -13.47
C GLY A 152 0.75 6.22 -12.76
N PRO A 153 0.44 5.15 -13.51
CA PRO A 153 -0.04 3.90 -12.95
C PRO A 153 0.94 3.31 -11.93
N LEU A 154 0.40 2.63 -10.91
CA LEU A 154 1.24 1.80 -10.06
C LEU A 154 1.63 0.53 -10.81
N VAL A 155 2.85 0.04 -10.58
CA VAL A 155 3.37 -1.17 -11.24
C VAL A 155 3.68 -2.21 -10.18
N ILE A 156 3.06 -3.38 -10.32
CA ILE A 156 3.36 -4.58 -9.52
C ILE A 156 3.86 -5.70 -10.42
N LEU A 157 4.61 -6.64 -9.85
CA LEU A 157 5.09 -7.82 -10.56
C LEU A 157 4.08 -8.95 -10.40
N ALA A 158 3.79 -9.64 -11.51
CA ALA A 158 2.96 -10.84 -11.49
C ALA A 158 3.69 -11.99 -10.77
N SER A 159 2.92 -12.97 -10.31
CA SER A 159 3.45 -14.25 -9.83
C SER A 159 4.17 -15.00 -10.94
N ASP A 160 5.25 -15.71 -10.60
CA ASP A 160 5.98 -16.60 -11.52
C ASP A 160 5.15 -17.82 -11.98
N ASN A 161 3.91 -17.97 -11.49
CA ASN A 161 2.98 -19.04 -11.82
C ASN A 161 1.77 -18.48 -12.59
N LEU A 162 1.89 -18.38 -13.92
CA LEU A 162 0.77 -18.35 -14.86
C LEU A 162 0.94 -19.49 -15.88
#